data_AF-A0A0E9X129-F1
#
_entry.id   AF-A0A0E9X129-F1
#
_cell.length_a   1.000
_cell.length_b   1.000
_cell.length_c   1.000
_cell.angle_alpha   90.00
_cell.angle_beta   90.00
_cell.angle_gamma   90.00
#
_symmetry.space_group_name_H-M   'P 1'
#
loop_
_entity.id
_entity.type
_entity.pdbx_description
1 polymer ?
#
loop_
_entity_poly.entity_id
_entity_poly.type
_entity_poly.pdbx_seq_one_letter_code
_entity_poly.pdbx_strand_id
1 'polypeptide(L)'
;MLIDCGVDVNEYDWNGGAPLLYAVHGNHVRCVEILLESGADPTMESDSGFNAMDMAVAMGHRNVQQVMEAHLLKLLQGIKE
;
A
#
# COMPACT_ATOMS: atom_id res chain seq x y z
N MET A 1 8.53 -0.62 16.82
CA MET A 1 8.67 -0.63 15.34
C MET A 1 8.77 0.82 14.87
N LEU A 2 9.26 1.10 13.66
CA LEU A 2 9.34 2.49 13.16
C LEU A 2 7.96 3.17 13.11
N ILE A 3 6.93 2.41 12.76
CA ILE A 3 5.52 2.85 12.74
C ILE A 3 5.06 3.35 14.12
N ASP A 4 5.50 2.72 15.21
CA ASP A 4 5.13 3.12 16.57
C ASP A 4 5.77 4.46 17.00
N CYS A 5 6.74 4.96 16.24
CA CYS A 5 7.40 6.25 16.50
C CYS A 5 6.65 7.44 15.87
N GLY A 6 5.51 7.22 15.20
CA GLY A 6 4.73 8.29 14.55
C GLY A 6 5.41 8.86 13.31
N VAL A 7 6.18 8.03 12.58
CA VAL A 7 6.71 8.39 11.26
C VAL A 7 5.58 8.55 10.25
N ASP A 8 5.77 9.38 9.24
CA ASP A 8 4.83 9.45 8.12
C ASP A 8 4.92 8.16 7.29
N VAL A 9 3.83 7.40 7.26
CA VAL A 9 3.75 6.14 6.51
C VAL A 9 3.60 6.37 5.00
N ASN A 10 3.28 7.59 4.61
CA ASN A 10 3.07 8.04 3.24
C ASN A 10 4.23 8.91 2.72
N GLU A 11 5.37 8.91 3.42
CA GLU A 11 6.56 9.65 2.98
C GLU A 11 6.90 9.29 1.53
N TYR A 12 6.97 10.31 0.68
CA TYR A 12 7.25 10.16 -0.75
C TYR A 12 8.67 10.60 -1.05
N ASP A 13 9.45 9.73 -1.69
CA ASP A 13 10.83 10.04 -2.03
C ASP A 13 11.00 10.63 -3.43
N TRP A 14 12.23 11.07 -3.73
CA TRP A 14 12.59 11.71 -4.99
C TRP A 14 12.62 10.76 -6.20
N ASN A 15 12.44 9.46 -5.98
CA ASN A 15 12.38 8.45 -7.02
C ASN A 15 10.94 7.95 -7.24
N GLY A 16 9.97 8.68 -6.71
CA GLY A 16 8.56 8.38 -6.85
C GLY A 16 8.10 7.20 -6.00
N GLY A 17 8.83 6.88 -4.93
CA GLY A 17 8.54 5.77 -4.05
C GLY A 17 7.80 6.21 -2.78
N ALA A 18 6.99 5.30 -2.25
CA ALA A 18 6.42 5.39 -0.91
C ALA A 18 6.58 4.01 -0.23
N PRO A 19 6.56 3.93 1.11
CA PRO A 19 6.72 2.67 1.84
C PRO A 19 5.82 1.54 1.33
N LEU A 20 4.55 1.85 1.01
CA LEU A 20 3.60 0.88 0.46
C LEU A 20 4.00 0.41 -0.95
N LEU A 21 4.42 1.31 -1.84
CA LEU A 21 4.88 0.97 -3.19
C LEU A 21 6.09 0.03 -3.14
N TYR A 22 7.05 0.30 -2.25
CA TYR A 22 8.21 -0.58 -2.06
C TYR A 22 7.83 -1.96 -1.50
N ALA A 23 6.92 -2.02 -0.54
CA ALA A 23 6.44 -3.29 0.01
C ALA A 23 5.72 -4.15 -1.05
N VAL A 24 4.91 -3.51 -1.92
CA VAL A 24 4.25 -4.18 -3.05
C VAL A 24 5.29 -4.67 -4.07
N HIS A 25 6.23 -3.82 -4.47
CA HIS A 25 7.28 -4.16 -5.42
C HIS A 25 8.12 -5.36 -4.95
N GLY A 26 8.42 -5.43 -3.65
CA GLY A 26 9.13 -6.55 -3.02
C GLY A 26 8.30 -7.80 -2.74
N ASN A 27 7.00 -7.81 -3.05
CA ASN A 27 6.05 -8.87 -2.70
C ASN A 27 6.01 -9.17 -1.17
N HIS A 28 6.19 -8.13 -0.34
CA HIS A 28 6.25 -8.24 1.11
C HIS A 28 4.85 -8.17 1.72
N VAL A 29 4.07 -9.24 1.58
CA VAL A 29 2.66 -9.32 2.01
C VAL A 29 2.44 -8.80 3.44
N ARG A 30 3.26 -9.24 4.40
CA ARG A 30 3.11 -8.80 5.80
C ARG A 30 3.43 -7.32 6.01
N CYS A 31 4.38 -6.78 5.25
CA CYS A 31 4.66 -5.34 5.29
C CYS A 31 3.50 -4.54 4.71
N VAL A 32 2.89 -5.00 3.61
CA VAL A 32 1.69 -4.38 3.02
C VAL A 32 0.55 -4.33 4.04
N GLU A 33 0.25 -5.44 4.72
CA GLU A 33 -0.77 -5.48 5.77
C GLU A 33 -0.51 -4.44 6.87
N ILE A 34 0.71 -4.43 7.41
CA ILE A 34 1.09 -3.53 8.50
C ILE A 34 0.99 -2.06 8.06
N LEU A 35 1.45 -1.73 6.85
CA LEU A 35 1.40 -0.37 6.33
C LEU A 35 -0.05 0.10 6.12
N LEU A 36 -0.90 -0.74 5.53
CA LEU A 36 -2.33 -0.44 5.35
C LEU A 36 -3.07 -0.28 6.69
N GLU A 37 -2.80 -1.14 7.67
CA GLU A 37 -3.33 -1.01 9.05
C GLU A 37 -2.87 0.28 9.73
N SER A 38 -1.72 0.82 9.31
CA SER A 38 -1.14 2.07 9.82
C SER A 38 -1.58 3.32 9.06
N GLY A 39 -2.52 3.19 8.11
CA GLY A 39 -3.06 4.32 7.35
C GLY A 39 -2.27 4.70 6.10
N ALA A 40 -1.48 3.77 5.54
CA ALA A 40 -0.88 3.98 4.23
C ALA A 40 -1.96 4.19 3.16
N ASP A 41 -1.78 5.19 2.32
CA ASP A 41 -2.68 5.53 1.22
C ASP A 41 -2.36 4.66 -0.02
N PRO A 42 -3.22 3.69 -0.37
CA PRO A 42 -3.00 2.83 -1.53
C PRO A 42 -3.23 3.54 -2.87
N THR A 43 -3.74 4.77 -2.87
CA THR A 43 -4.03 5.56 -4.08
C THR A 43 -2.86 6.42 -4.53
N MET A 44 -1.82 6.57 -3.70
CA MET A 44 -0.60 7.26 -4.09
C MET A 44 0.05 6.57 -5.29
N GLU A 45 0.34 7.35 -6.32
CA GLU A 45 0.99 6.91 -7.54
C GLU A 45 2.48 7.18 -7.46
N SER A 46 3.26 6.26 -8.03
CA SER A 46 4.66 6.54 -8.37
C SER A 46 4.79 7.58 -9.48
N ASP A 47 6.00 8.09 -9.71
CA ASP A 47 6.28 9.02 -10.80
C ASP A 47 5.93 8.47 -12.20
N SER A 48 5.79 7.15 -12.32
CA SER A 48 5.35 6.47 -13.55
C SER A 48 3.82 6.36 -13.67
N GLY A 49 3.05 6.90 -12.72
CA GLY A 49 1.59 6.87 -12.70
C GLY A 49 0.98 5.55 -12.24
N PHE A 50 1.76 4.69 -11.56
CA PHE A 50 1.26 3.41 -11.03
C PHE A 50 1.09 3.50 -9.52
N ASN A 51 -0.09 3.16 -9.02
CA ASN A 51 -0.32 2.98 -7.60
C ASN A 51 0.03 1.55 -7.14
N ALA A 52 -0.15 1.29 -5.84
CA ALA A 52 0.16 0.01 -5.22
C ALA A 52 -0.64 -1.17 -5.83
N MET A 53 -1.91 -0.98 -6.19
CA MET A 53 -2.71 -2.05 -6.79
C MET A 53 -2.25 -2.36 -8.21
N ASP A 54 -1.95 -1.33 -9.00
CA ASP A 54 -1.47 -1.49 -10.37
C ASP A 54 -0.17 -2.30 -10.39
N MET A 55 0.77 -1.99 -9.49
CA MET A 55 2.03 -2.74 -9.37
C MET A 55 1.79 -4.21 -8.96
N ALA A 56 0.91 -4.45 -7.99
CA ALA A 56 0.60 -5.81 -7.54
C ALA A 56 0.02 -6.67 -8.69
N VAL A 57 -0.87 -6.09 -9.51
CA VAL A 57 -1.45 -6.74 -10.69
C VAL A 57 -0.41 -6.93 -11.78
N ALA A 58 0.35 -5.89 -12.14
CA ALA A 58 1.35 -5.94 -13.20
C ALA A 58 2.46 -6.99 -12.94
N MET A 59 2.85 -7.15 -11.67
CA MET A 59 3.87 -8.11 -11.25
C MET A 59 3.31 -9.50 -10.90
N GLY A 60 1.98 -9.66 -10.87
CA GLY A 60 1.33 -10.93 -10.54
C GLY A 60 1.44 -11.33 -9.07
N HIS A 61 1.64 -10.38 -8.15
CA HIS A 61 1.75 -10.60 -6.71
C HIS A 61 0.37 -10.86 -6.08
N ARG A 62 -0.23 -12.03 -6.38
CA ARG A 62 -1.64 -12.35 -6.03
C ARG A 62 -1.96 -12.22 -4.54
N ASN A 63 -1.04 -12.58 -3.65
CA ASN A 63 -1.29 -12.48 -2.21
C ASN A 63 -1.33 -11.01 -1.76
N VAL A 64 -0.45 -10.16 -2.30
CA VAL A 64 -0.48 -8.71 -2.06
C VAL A 64 -1.78 -8.12 -2.61
N GLN A 65 -2.17 -8.50 -3.84
CA GLN A 65 -3.43 -8.08 -4.44
C GLN A 65 -4.63 -8.42 -3.55
N GLN A 66 -4.71 -9.65 -3.03
CA GLN A 66 -5.80 -10.07 -2.13
C GLN A 66 -5.86 -9.24 -0.83
N VAL A 67 -4.70 -8.94 -0.23
CA VAL A 67 -4.63 -8.07 0.96
C VAL A 67 -5.15 -6.68 0.64
N MET A 68 -4.73 -6.11 -0.49
CA MET A 68 -5.18 -4.78 -0.92
C MET A 68 -6.68 -4.75 -1.21
N GLU A 69 -7.21 -5.73 -1.95
CA GLU A 69 -8.65 -5.85 -2.24
C GLU A 69 -9.47 -5.93 -0.95
N ALA A 70 -9.03 -6.76 0.00
CA ALA A 70 -9.69 -6.90 1.28
C ALA A 70 -9.69 -5.60 2.09
N HIS A 71 -8.59 -4.85 2.08
CA HIS A 71 -8.50 -3.55 2.76
C HIS A 71 -9.42 -2.50 2.11
N LEU A 72 -9.37 -2.37 0.78
CA LEU A 72 -10.23 -1.43 0.05
C LEU A 72 -11.72 -1.73 0.22
N LEU A 73 -12.10 -3.01 0.23
CA LEU A 73 -13.48 -3.43 0.50
C LEU A 73 -13.95 -3.00 1.90
N LYS A 74 -13.08 -3.13 2.92
CA LYS A 74 -13.40 -2.65 4.29
C LYS A 74 -13.60 -1.13 4.32
N LEU A 75 -12.75 -0.36 3.63
CA LEU A 75 -12.91 1.09 3.53
C LEU A 75 -14.25 1.46 2.89
N LEU A 76 -14.60 0.83 1.76
CA LEU A 76 -15.87 1.08 1.06
C LEU A 76 -17.11 0.67 1.87
N GLN A 77 -17.01 -0.35 2.73
CA GLN A 77 -18.08 -0.74 3.64
C GLN A 77 -18.22 0.22 4.81
N GLY A 78 -17.11 0.72 5.36
CA GLY A 78 -17.12 1.72 6.43
C GLY A 78 -17.68 3.08 6.03
N ILE A 79 -17.70 3.43 4.73
CA ILE A 79 -18.32 4.66 4.20
C ILE A 79 -19.86 4.58 4.18
N LYS A 80 -20.45 3.39 4.33
CA LYS A 80 -21.91 3.18 4.24
C LYS A 80 -22.66 3.42 5.56
N GLU A 81 -21.96 3.75 6.64
CA GLU A 81 -22.52 4.11 7.95
C GLU A 81 -22.35 5.61 8.21
#